data_AF-A0A810MVS4-F1
#
_entry.id   AF-A0A810MVS4-F1
#
_cell.length_a   1.000
_cell.length_b   1.000
_cell.length_c   1.000
_cell.angle_alpha   90.00
_cell.angle_beta   90.00
_cell.angle_gamma   90.00
#
_symmetry.space_group_name_H-M   'P 1'
#
loop_
_entity.id
_entity.type
_entity.pdbx_description
1 polymer ?
#
loop_
_entity_poly.entity_id
_entity_poly.type
_entity_poly.pdbx_seq_one_letter_code
_entity_poly.pdbx_strand_id
1 'polypeptide(L)'
;MADYSKHHKMAGKIGGLTRAARQTNEEGRKAAAKTGFMRRFYAQVPAEVTDPAERARLANLALRAHMARLAKRSAELRTKPSRGRDE
;
A
#
# COMPACT_ATOMS: atom_id res chain seq x y z
N MET A 1 -33.15 9.67 35.01
CA MET A 1 -32.82 10.03 33.61
C MET A 1 -31.41 10.64 33.41
N ALA A 2 -30.55 10.76 34.44
CA ALA A 2 -29.22 11.39 34.29
C ALA A 2 -28.08 10.43 33.85
N ASP A 3 -28.20 9.12 34.11
CA ASP A 3 -27.11 8.16 33.83
C ASP A 3 -26.88 7.89 32.33
N TYR A 4 -27.94 7.88 31.53
CA TYR A 4 -27.83 7.69 30.07
C TYR A 4 -26.87 8.72 29.43
N SER A 5 -26.87 9.97 29.91
CA SER A 5 -26.01 11.04 29.39
C SER A 5 -24.51 10.76 29.61
N LYS A 6 -24.14 10.17 30.75
CA LYS A 6 -22.74 9.82 31.06
C LYS A 6 -22.27 8.63 30.22
N HIS A 7 -23.12 7.61 30.05
CA HIS A 7 -22.81 6.44 29.22
C HIS A 7 -22.64 6.82 27.74
N HIS A 8 -23.48 7.68 27.19
CA HIS A 8 -23.34 8.17 25.81
C HIS A 8 -22.07 9.01 25.60
N LYS A 9 -21.70 9.86 26.57
CA LYS A 9 -20.43 10.61 26.52
C LYS A 9 -19.21 9.69 26.53
N MET A 10 -19.23 8.64 27.35
CA MET A 10 -18.13 7.68 27.43
C MET A 10 -18.03 6.85 26.14
N ALA A 11 -19.15 6.40 25.58
CA ALA A 11 -19.19 5.71 24.29
C ALA A 11 -18.64 6.59 23.15
N GLY A 12 -19.02 7.87 23.11
CA GLY A 12 -18.47 8.84 22.16
C GLY A 12 -16.96 9.04 22.30
N LYS A 13 -16.46 9.15 23.54
CA LYS A 13 -15.03 9.28 23.83
C LYS A 13 -14.24 8.03 23.39
N ILE A 14 -14.75 6.83 23.68
CA ILE A 14 -14.14 5.57 23.24
C ILE A 14 -14.12 5.48 21.71
N GLY A 15 -15.22 5.83 21.05
CA GLY A 15 -15.29 5.84 19.57
C GLY A 15 -14.30 6.82 18.95
N GLY A 16 -14.19 8.03 19.50
CA GLY A 16 -13.22 9.05 19.06
C GLY A 16 -11.77 8.58 19.20
N LEU A 17 -11.40 8.06 20.38
CA LEU A 17 -10.06 7.54 20.64
C LEU A 17 -9.71 6.33 19.76
N THR A 18 -10.67 5.43 19.56
CA THR A 18 -10.50 4.26 18.67
C THR A 18 -10.29 4.68 17.23
N ARG A 19 -11.07 5.66 16.74
CA ARG A 19 -10.92 6.20 15.38
C ARG A 19 -9.56 6.88 15.20
N ALA A 20 -9.16 7.71 16.15
CA ALA A 20 -7.85 8.37 16.15
C ALA A 20 -6.72 7.33 16.13
N ALA A 21 -6.77 6.31 16.98
CA ALA A 21 -5.78 5.23 17.03
C ALA A 21 -5.67 4.45 15.70
N ARG A 22 -6.79 4.22 15.02
CA ARG A 22 -6.80 3.57 13.69
C ARG A 22 -6.18 4.45 12.60
N GLN A 23 -6.27 5.77 12.72
CA GLN A 23 -5.73 6.71 11.75
C GLN A 23 -4.24 7.00 11.98
N THR A 24 -3.78 6.98 13.23
CA THR A 24 -2.37 7.22 13.58
C THR A 24 -1.45 6.04 13.26
N ASN A 25 -1.97 4.80 13.19
CA ASN A 25 -1.18 3.64 12.75
C ASN A 25 -1.14 3.53 11.21
N GLU A 26 -0.41 4.43 10.57
CA GLU A 26 -0.26 4.46 9.12
C GLU A 26 0.39 3.18 8.56
N GLU A 27 1.39 2.63 9.26
CA GLU A 27 2.06 1.38 8.86
C GLU A 27 1.08 0.20 8.86
N GLY A 28 0.29 0.04 9.92
CA GLY A 28 -0.71 -1.01 10.04
C GLY A 28 -1.79 -0.90 8.96
N ARG A 29 -2.21 0.32 8.61
CA ARG A 29 -3.17 0.54 7.51
C ARG A 29 -2.63 0.11 6.15
N LYS A 30 -1.33 0.32 5.91
CA LYS A 30 -0.68 -0.02 4.64
C LYS A 30 -0.19 -1.47 4.60
N ALA A 31 -0.06 -2.15 5.75
CA ALA A 31 0.53 -3.49 5.83
C ALA A 31 -0.19 -4.50 4.93
N ALA A 32 -1.53 -4.60 5.02
CA ALA A 32 -2.31 -5.53 4.19
C ALA A 32 -2.15 -5.26 2.69
N ALA A 33 -2.20 -3.98 2.30
CA ALA A 33 -2.02 -3.56 0.92
C ALA A 33 -0.60 -3.85 0.41
N LYS A 34 0.43 -3.58 1.23
CA LYS A 34 1.84 -3.88 0.93
C LYS A 34 2.05 -5.37 0.76
N THR A 35 1.47 -6.20 1.63
CA THR A 35 1.54 -7.67 1.53
C THR A 35 0.86 -8.18 0.26
N GLY A 36 -0.36 -7.72 -0.02
CA GLY A 36 -1.08 -8.10 -1.24
C GLY A 36 -0.36 -7.66 -2.51
N PHE A 37 0.23 -6.47 -2.50
CA PHE A 37 1.06 -5.99 -3.60
C PHE A 37 2.30 -6.86 -3.78
N MET A 38 3.04 -7.16 -2.70
CA MET A 38 4.28 -7.94 -2.75
C MET A 38 4.07 -9.39 -3.20
N ARG A 39 2.91 -10.00 -2.91
CA ARG A 39 2.57 -11.36 -3.32
C ARG A 39 2.78 -11.62 -4.82
N ARG A 40 2.54 -10.61 -5.69
CA ARG A 40 2.76 -10.74 -7.14
C ARG A 40 4.22 -10.94 -7.54
N PHE A 41 5.15 -10.43 -6.74
CA PHE A 41 6.59 -10.54 -7.01
C PHE A 41 7.15 -11.82 -6.42
N TYR A 42 6.66 -12.24 -5.24
CA TYR A 42 6.98 -13.56 -4.70
C TYR A 42 6.50 -14.71 -5.60
N ALA A 43 5.38 -14.53 -6.31
CA ALA A 43 4.89 -15.50 -7.29
C ALA A 43 5.79 -15.62 -8.55
N GLN A 44 6.66 -14.64 -8.80
CA GLN A 44 7.64 -14.69 -9.90
C GLN A 44 8.95 -15.36 -9.49
N VAL A 45 9.16 -15.60 -8.19
CA VAL A 45 10.36 -16.28 -7.70
C VAL A 45 10.20 -17.78 -7.95
N PRO A 46 11.19 -18.45 -8.58
CA PRO A 46 11.12 -19.87 -8.83
C PRO A 46 10.89 -20.71 -7.56
N ALA A 47 10.22 -21.85 -7.70
CA ALA A 47 9.82 -22.68 -6.56
C ALA A 47 11.01 -23.42 -5.94
N GLU A 48 12.04 -23.69 -6.72
CA GLU A 48 13.30 -24.32 -6.32
C GLU A 48 14.13 -23.46 -5.35
N VAL A 49 13.90 -22.14 -5.32
CA VAL A 49 14.55 -21.27 -4.33
C VAL A 49 13.80 -21.42 -3.01
N THR A 50 14.35 -22.21 -2.09
CA THR A 50 13.71 -22.52 -0.81
C THR A 50 14.16 -21.59 0.33
N ASP A 51 15.36 -20.99 0.22
CA ASP A 51 15.87 -20.05 1.22
C ASP A 51 14.97 -18.79 1.30
N PRO A 52 14.34 -18.50 2.45
CA PRO A 52 13.49 -17.32 2.60
C PRO A 52 14.21 -16.00 2.32
N ALA A 53 15.49 -15.90 2.67
CA ALA A 53 16.26 -14.67 2.47
C ALA A 53 16.51 -14.43 0.97
N GLU A 54 16.96 -15.45 0.25
CA GLU A 54 17.15 -15.36 -1.20
C GLU A 54 15.83 -15.12 -1.95
N ARG A 55 14.73 -15.78 -1.53
CA ARG A 55 13.40 -15.51 -2.10
C ARG A 55 13.01 -14.04 -1.95
N ALA A 56 13.23 -13.45 -0.77
CA ALA A 56 12.96 -12.05 -0.52
C ALA A 56 13.84 -11.12 -1.38
N ARG A 57 15.13 -11.47 -1.56
CA ARG A 57 16.06 -10.73 -2.42
C ARG A 57 15.57 -10.70 -3.87
N LEU A 58 15.21 -11.86 -4.42
CA LEU A 58 14.71 -12.00 -5.79
C LEU A 58 13.38 -11.27 -5.99
N ALA A 59 12.44 -11.38 -5.05
CA ALA A 59 11.18 -10.64 -5.10
C ALA A 59 11.41 -9.12 -5.09
N ASN A 60 12.38 -8.63 -4.30
CA ASN A 60 12.76 -7.21 -4.29
C ASN A 60 13.41 -6.75 -5.60
N LEU A 61 14.21 -7.60 -6.25
CA LEU A 61 14.75 -7.29 -7.58
C LEU A 61 13.64 -7.18 -8.62
N ALA A 62 12.66 -8.09 -8.60
CA ALA A 62 11.49 -8.03 -9.48
C ALA A 62 10.66 -6.75 -9.25
N LEU A 63 10.48 -6.35 -7.99
CA LEU A 63 9.84 -5.08 -7.63
C LEU A 63 10.59 -3.88 -8.23
N ARG A 64 11.91 -3.81 -8.07
CA ARG A 64 12.73 -2.71 -8.62
C ARG A 64 12.62 -2.64 -10.13
N ALA A 65 12.70 -3.78 -10.82
CA ALA A 65 12.52 -3.84 -12.27
C ALA A 65 11.13 -3.36 -12.71
N HIS A 66 10.08 -3.75 -11.98
CA HIS A 66 8.72 -3.28 -12.25
C HIS A 66 8.59 -1.76 -12.12
N MET A 67 9.11 -1.18 -11.04
CA MET A 67 9.07 0.26 -10.81
C MET A 67 9.88 1.02 -11.86
N ALA A 68 11.04 0.51 -12.28
CA ALA A 68 11.83 1.11 -13.35
C ALA A 68 11.06 1.13 -14.69
N ARG A 69 10.33 0.06 -15.03
CA ARG A 69 9.46 0.03 -16.21
C ARG A 69 8.32 1.04 -16.14
N LEU A 70 7.69 1.20 -14.96
CA LEU A 70 6.65 2.22 -14.76
C LEU A 70 7.22 3.64 -14.92
N ALA A 71 8.38 3.91 -14.34
CA ALA A 71 9.06 5.20 -14.47
C ALA A 71 9.40 5.50 -15.94
N LYS A 72 9.94 4.53 -16.68
CA LYS A 72 10.21 4.65 -18.11
C LYS A 72 8.94 4.99 -18.90
N ARG A 73 7.86 4.23 -18.71
CA ARG A 73 6.57 4.49 -19.38
C ARG A 73 6.01 5.88 -19.06
N SER A 74 6.13 6.30 -17.81
CA SER A 74 5.71 7.63 -17.37
C SER A 74 6.50 8.73 -18.08
N ALA A 75 7.83 8.56 -18.21
CA ALA A 75 8.67 9.49 -18.95
C ALA A 75 8.29 9.55 -20.43
N GLU A 76 8.13 8.39 -21.09
CA GLU A 76 7.72 8.29 -22.50
C GLU A 76 6.38 9.02 -22.77
N LEU A 77 5.41 8.90 -21.86
CA LEU A 77 4.12 9.58 -21.96
C LEU A 77 4.25 11.10 -21.80
N ARG A 78 5.13 11.58 -20.92
CA ARG A 78 5.36 13.02 -20.72
C ARG A 78 6.09 13.67 -21.89
N THR A 79 7.00 12.94 -22.54
CA THR A 79 7.76 13.44 -23.68
C THR A 79 6.99 13.35 -24.99
N LYS A 80 5.90 12.57 -25.04
CA LYS A 80 5.08 12.47 -26.24
C LYS A 80 4.37 13.82 -26.45
N PRO A 81 4.64 14.56 -27.53
CA PRO A 81 3.91 15.78 -27.81
C PRO A 81 2.42 15.42 -27.88
N SER A 82 1.58 16.21 -27.21
CA SER A 82 0.13 16.05 -27.32
C SER A 82 -0.25 16.24 -28.79
N ARG A 83 -0.46 15.15 -29.53
CA ARG A 83 -1.12 15.25 -30.82
C ARG A 83 -2.54 15.72 -30.55
N GLY A 84 -2.84 16.94 -30.95
CA GLY A 84 -4.19 17.47 -30.98
C GLY A 84 -4.55 18.33 -29.77
N ARG A 85 -4.28 19.63 -29.89
CA ARG A 85 -5.18 20.68 -29.41
C ARG A 85 -5.06 21.93 -30.29
N ASP A 86 -4.94 21.71 -31.59
CA ASP A 86 -4.96 22.74 -32.64
C ASP A 86 -5.80 22.19 -33.80
N GLU A 87 -7.12 22.10 -33.60
CA GLU A 87 -8.15 22.01 -34.65
C GLU A 87 -9.31 22.92 -34.26
#